data_AF-A0AA43IGS8-F1
#
_entry.id   AF-A0AA43IGS8-F1
#
_cell.length_a   1.000
_cell.length_b   1.000
_cell.length_c   1.000
_cell.angle_alpha   90.00
_cell.angle_beta   90.00
_cell.angle_gamma   90.00
#
_symmetry.space_group_name_H-M   'P 1'
#
loop_
_entity.id
_entity.type
_entity.pdbx_description
1 polymer ?
#
loop_
_entity_poly.entity_id
_entity_poly.type
_entity_poly.pdbx_seq_one_letter_code
_entity_poly.pdbx_strand_id
1 'polypeptide(L)'
;QDNERACVKISGGERVSASGKRPFHDAVPIARAIIEAAPDQVIWGTDWPHPNVPNDMPDEGELVDLFALYCDDDALRRKILVDNPTKIYWKD
;
A
#
# COMPACT_ATOMS: atom_id res chain seq x y z
N GLN A 1 11.23 4.83 18.57
CA GLN A 1 11.29 3.53 19.27
C GLN A 1 10.88 2.50 18.25
N ASP A 2 11.70 1.47 18.03
CA ASP A 2 11.37 0.40 17.10
C ASP A 2 10.43 -0.58 17.80
N ASN A 3 9.26 -0.80 17.19
CA ASN A 3 8.28 -1.77 17.67
C ASN A 3 8.05 -2.80 16.57
N GLU A 4 8.61 -3.99 16.76
CA GLU A 4 8.53 -5.11 15.82
C GLU A 4 7.09 -5.61 15.59
N ARG A 5 6.12 -5.21 16.43
CA ARG A 5 4.70 -5.54 16.28
C ARG A 5 3.91 -4.50 15.49
N ALA A 6 4.49 -3.34 15.20
CA ALA A 6 3.83 -2.32 14.39
C ALA A 6 3.96 -2.67 12.90
N CYS A 7 2.90 -2.43 12.13
CA CYS A 7 2.92 -2.55 10.68
C CYS A 7 2.22 -1.35 10.04
N VAL A 8 2.66 -0.97 8.85
CA VAL A 8 2.08 0.11 8.07
C VAL A 8 1.42 -0.46 6.82
N LYS A 9 0.20 -0.01 6.54
CA LYS A 9 -0.47 -0.33 5.28
C LYS A 9 -0.20 0.80 4.29
N ILE A 10 0.38 0.48 3.15
CA ILE A 10 0.67 1.44 2.06
C ILE A 10 -0.49 1.52 1.05
N SER A 11 -1.73 1.49 1.54
CA SER A 11 -2.95 1.62 0.74
C SER A 11 -3.46 3.08 0.71
N GLY A 12 -4.60 3.33 0.08
CA GLY A 12 -5.21 4.66 0.07
C GLY A 12 -4.46 5.67 -0.81
N GLY A 13 -3.89 5.24 -1.94
CA GLY A 13 -3.18 6.13 -2.87
C GLY A 13 -4.06 7.29 -3.34
N GLU A 14 -5.35 7.05 -3.52
CA GLU A 14 -6.38 8.03 -3.85
C GLU A 14 -6.60 9.09 -2.75
N ARG A 15 -6.28 8.77 -1.49
CA ARG A 15 -6.43 9.66 -0.33
C ARG A 15 -5.18 10.46 -0.05
N VAL A 16 -4.01 9.86 -0.27
CA VAL A 16 -2.71 10.49 -0.02
C VAL A 16 -2.28 11.36 -1.21
N SER A 17 -2.78 11.07 -2.42
CA SER A 17 -2.56 11.91 -3.59
C SER A 17 -2.95 13.36 -3.30
N ALA A 18 -2.00 14.27 -3.50
CA ALA A 18 -2.25 15.71 -3.36
C ALA A 18 -3.20 16.21 -4.46
N SER A 19 -3.15 15.58 -5.64
CA SER A 19 -4.08 15.90 -6.73
C SER A 19 -5.49 15.37 -6.48
N GLY A 20 -5.62 14.25 -5.74
CA GLY A 20 -6.88 13.53 -5.57
C GLY A 20 -7.51 13.06 -6.88
N LYS A 21 -6.70 12.92 -7.95
CA LYS A 21 -7.11 12.53 -9.30
C LYS A 21 -6.32 11.35 -9.81
N ARG A 22 -7.01 10.41 -10.47
CA ARG A 22 -6.35 9.26 -11.11
C ARG A 22 -5.28 9.74 -12.12
N PRO A 23 -4.13 9.04 -12.23
CA PRO A 23 -3.84 7.72 -11.66
C PRO A 23 -3.18 7.73 -10.27
N PHE A 24 -3.19 8.87 -9.54
CA PHE A 24 -2.62 8.98 -8.18
C PHE A 24 -1.11 8.66 -8.06
N HIS A 25 -0.35 8.79 -9.16
CA HIS A 25 1.09 8.46 -9.18
C HIS A 25 1.94 9.30 -8.20
N ASP A 26 1.44 10.43 -7.74
CA ASP A 26 2.08 11.25 -6.70
C ASP A 26 2.13 10.56 -5.33
N ALA A 27 1.39 9.46 -5.13
CA ALA A 27 1.52 8.59 -3.96
C ALA A 27 2.74 7.64 -4.01
N VAL A 28 3.28 7.35 -5.21
CA VAL A 28 4.37 6.37 -5.40
C VAL A 28 5.62 6.70 -4.59
N PRO A 29 6.14 7.95 -4.57
CA PRO A 29 7.34 8.26 -3.78
C PRO A 29 7.14 8.04 -2.27
N ILE A 30 5.94 8.29 -1.76
CA ILE A 30 5.60 8.11 -0.34
C ILE A 30 5.57 6.61 0.00
N ALA A 31 4.90 5.80 -0.81
CA ALA A 31 4.85 4.36 -0.61
C ALA A 31 6.25 3.73 -0.66
N ARG A 32 7.09 4.12 -1.64
CA ARG A 32 8.48 3.65 -1.77
C ARG A 32 9.33 4.00 -0.56
N ALA A 33 9.23 5.22 -0.05
CA ALA A 33 9.97 5.65 1.14
C ALA A 33 9.59 4.82 2.39
N ILE A 34 8.31 4.48 2.55
CA ILE A 34 7.84 3.63 3.66
C ILE A 34 8.37 2.20 3.51
N ILE A 35 8.33 1.66 2.29
CA ILE A 35 8.86 0.32 2.00
C ILE A 35 10.37 0.25 2.30
N GLU A 36 11.14 1.24 1.86
CA GLU A 36 12.59 1.30 2.07
C GLU A 36 12.93 1.38 3.57
N ALA A 37 12.15 2.13 4.34
CA ALA A 37 12.39 2.30 5.77
C ALA A 37 12.11 1.04 6.61
N ALA A 38 11.11 0.22 6.23
CA ALA A 38 10.69 -0.93 7.04
C ALA A 38 10.07 -2.07 6.21
N PRO A 39 10.83 -2.73 5.32
CA PRO A 39 10.28 -3.66 4.33
C PRO A 39 9.59 -4.90 4.94
N ASP A 40 9.95 -5.28 6.16
CA ASP A 40 9.36 -6.43 6.88
C ASP A 40 8.10 -6.06 7.69
N GLN A 41 7.70 -4.79 7.69
CA GLN A 41 6.57 -4.25 8.47
C GLN A 41 5.53 -3.54 7.58
N VAL A 42 5.53 -3.84 6.27
CA VAL A 42 4.61 -3.21 5.30
C VAL A 42 3.63 -4.23 4.76
N ILE A 43 2.35 -3.85 4.70
CA ILE A 43 1.27 -4.61 4.07
C ILE A 43 0.52 -3.72 3.07
N TRP A 44 -0.32 -4.33 2.22
CA TRP A 44 -1.16 -3.60 1.27
C TRP A 44 -2.56 -4.20 1.20
N GLY A 45 -3.52 -3.41 0.72
CA GLY A 45 -4.87 -3.82 0.35
C GLY A 45 -5.58 -2.66 -0.36
N THR A 46 -6.72 -2.91 -0.99
CA THR A 46 -7.35 -1.88 -1.84
C THR A 46 -8.04 -0.77 -1.07
N ASP A 47 -8.53 -1.04 0.14
CA ASP A 47 -9.44 -0.16 0.90
C ASP A 47 -10.87 -0.04 0.35
N TRP A 48 -11.28 -0.99 -0.52
CA TRP A 48 -12.69 -1.18 -0.87
C TRP A 48 -13.57 -1.32 0.40
N PRO A 49 -14.75 -0.67 0.49
CA PRO A 49 -15.52 0.01 -0.55
C PRO A 49 -15.28 1.53 -0.64
N HIS A 50 -14.08 2.02 -0.30
CA HIS A 50 -13.69 3.44 -0.44
C HIS A 50 -14.64 4.44 0.23
N PRO A 51 -14.95 4.28 1.53
CA PRO A 51 -15.81 5.23 2.22
C PRO A 51 -15.21 6.64 2.21
N ASN A 52 -16.07 7.65 2.05
CA ASN A 52 -15.70 9.07 2.13
C ASN A 52 -14.57 9.49 1.18
N VAL A 53 -14.56 9.00 -0.06
CA VAL A 53 -13.74 9.55 -1.14
C VAL A 53 -14.55 10.63 -1.85
N PRO A 54 -14.27 11.93 -1.63
CA PRO A 54 -15.11 13.02 -2.14
C PRO A 54 -14.79 13.40 -3.60
N ASN A 55 -13.62 12.98 -4.09
CA ASN A 55 -13.09 13.40 -5.39
C ASN A 55 -13.33 12.31 -6.45
N ASP A 56 -12.26 11.83 -7.08
CA ASP A 56 -12.32 10.79 -8.09
C ASP A 56 -12.35 9.43 -7.39
N MET A 57 -13.48 8.73 -7.50
CA MET A 57 -13.61 7.37 -6.96
C MET A 57 -12.62 6.46 -7.69
N PRO A 58 -11.75 5.72 -6.98
CA PRO A 58 -10.77 4.86 -7.63
C PRO A 58 -11.45 3.70 -8.36
N ASP A 59 -10.80 3.25 -9.43
CA ASP A 59 -11.00 1.92 -9.98
C ASP A 59 -10.07 0.92 -9.27
N GLU A 60 -10.57 -0.24 -8.89
CA GLU A 60 -9.78 -1.24 -8.15
C GLU A 60 -8.59 -1.77 -8.96
N GLY A 61 -8.77 -1.96 -10.26
CA GLY A 61 -7.71 -2.41 -11.17
C GLY A 61 -6.59 -1.37 -11.23
N GLU A 62 -6.95 -0.09 -11.34
CA GLU A 62 -5.97 1.00 -11.31
C GLU A 62 -5.20 1.08 -9.98
N LEU A 63 -5.84 0.76 -8.84
CA LEU A 63 -5.13 0.70 -7.55
C LEU A 63 -4.15 -0.48 -7.46
N VAL A 64 -4.51 -1.63 -8.06
CA VAL A 64 -3.59 -2.77 -8.18
C VAL A 64 -2.41 -2.42 -9.10
N ASP A 65 -2.67 -1.72 -10.21
CA ASP A 65 -1.63 -1.24 -11.12
C ASP A 65 -0.73 -0.20 -10.44
N LEU A 66 -1.29 0.71 -9.65
CA LEU A 66 -0.55 1.67 -8.83
C LEU A 66 0.37 0.95 -7.82
N PHE A 67 -0.10 -0.11 -7.18
CA PHE A 67 0.73 -0.92 -6.28
C PHE A 67 1.94 -1.52 -7.01
N ALA A 68 1.79 -1.95 -8.27
CA ALA A 68 2.92 -2.45 -9.07
C ALA A 68 4.01 -1.40 -9.30
N LEU A 69 3.70 -0.11 -9.16
CA LEU A 69 4.68 0.99 -9.18
C LEU A 69 5.39 1.19 -7.84
N TYR A 70 4.79 0.77 -6.72
CA TYR A 70 5.40 0.87 -5.39
C TYR A 70 6.57 -0.11 -5.23
N CYS A 71 6.51 -1.27 -5.86
CA CYS A 71 7.53 -2.31 -5.81
C CYS A 71 7.76 -2.94 -7.19
N ASP A 72 8.97 -2.78 -7.71
CA ASP A 72 9.39 -3.22 -9.04
C ASP A 72 10.07 -4.60 -9.07
N ASP A 73 10.18 -5.27 -7.93
CA ASP A 73 10.67 -6.65 -7.82
C ASP A 73 9.65 -7.63 -7.20
N ASP A 74 9.68 -8.88 -7.68
CA ASP A 74 8.72 -9.92 -7.29
C ASP A 74 8.89 -10.40 -5.84
N ALA A 75 10.11 -10.32 -5.28
CA ALA A 75 10.36 -10.75 -3.91
C ALA A 75 9.73 -9.76 -2.91
N LEU A 76 9.83 -8.47 -3.19
CA LEU A 76 9.20 -7.41 -2.41
C LEU A 76 7.68 -7.44 -2.55
N ARG A 77 7.15 -7.67 -3.76
CA ARG A 77 5.71 -7.90 -3.96
C ARG A 77 5.20 -9.05 -3.11
N ARG A 78 5.88 -10.20 -3.17
CA ARG A 78 5.56 -11.37 -2.35
C ARG A 78 5.62 -11.02 -0.86
N LYS A 79 6.66 -10.31 -0.42
CA LYS A 79 6.82 -9.91 0.98
C LYS A 79 5.63 -9.09 1.47
N ILE A 80 5.22 -8.07 0.70
CA ILE A 80 4.14 -7.14 1.10
C ILE A 80 2.75 -7.79 1.00
N LEU A 81 2.51 -8.64 -0.01
CA LEU A 81 1.19 -9.23 -0.26
C LEU A 81 0.96 -10.58 0.43
N VAL A 82 2.02 -11.29 0.80
CA VAL A 82 1.93 -12.66 1.34
C VAL A 82 2.65 -12.76 2.68
N ASP A 83 3.97 -12.58 2.70
CA ASP A 83 4.77 -12.99 3.85
C ASP A 83 4.50 -12.10 5.08
N ASN A 84 4.41 -10.78 4.91
CA ASN A 84 4.12 -9.84 6.00
C ASN A 84 2.68 -9.98 6.53
N PRO A 85 1.62 -9.98 5.69
CA PRO A 85 0.26 -10.22 6.18
C PRO A 85 0.08 -11.56 6.88
N THR A 86 0.74 -12.64 6.41
CA THR A 86 0.67 -13.97 7.03
C THR A 86 1.14 -13.93 8.49
N LYS A 87 2.24 -13.22 8.78
CA LYS A 87 2.75 -13.05 10.16
C LYS A 87 1.75 -12.34 11.08
N ILE A 88 0.84 -11.53 10.54
CA ILE A 88 -0.12 -10.73 11.33
C ILE A 88 -1.43 -11.50 11.52
N TYR A 89 -1.98 -12.05 10.43
CA TYR A 89 -3.35 -12.56 10.38
C TYR A 89 -3.46 -14.09 10.48
N TRP A 90 -2.39 -14.83 10.20
CA TRP A 90 -2.34 -16.30 10.25
C TRP A 90 -1.32 -16.78 11.30
N LYS A 91 -1.46 -16.30 12.53
CA LYS A 91 -0.73 -16.85 13.68
C LYS A 91 -1.45 -18.10 14.18
N ASP A 92 -0.68 -19.16 14.40
CA ASP A 92 -1.14 -20.37 15.12
C ASP A 92 -1.56 -20.04 16.56
#